data_AF-B8I003-F1
#
_entry.id   AF-B8I003-F1
#
_cell.length_a   1.000
_cell.length_b   1.000
_cell.length_c   1.000
_cell.angle_alpha   90.00
_cell.angle_beta   90.00
_cell.angle_gamma   90.00
#
_symmetry.space_group_name_H-M   'P 1'
#
loop_
_entity.id
_entity.type
_entity.pdbx_description
1 polymer ?
#
loop_
_entity_poly.entity_id
_entity_poly.type
_entity_poly.pdbx_seq_one_letter_code
_entity_poly.pdbx_strand_id
1 'polypeptide(L)'
;MKKIIAVLLCAILTFNSGIIMAAQTSSVTEDKTAKVVIDGIPLKLENVAVIKDKKLMLSTEIFTGLGVAKSSQVWDKSKTKLTLTKGKTKLIMQLNSSTATLNGTKKTVSVKPFLYKSKAYFPADFVASSFGRYINKDSQTNTYFLKDKSSFSKNKVLLDNALKSMNSVSKLKVKENADLSLKGSGLDIKLTSPISTSMDIKSKKALSTINYKMNVNGEVAENNILIAMTDNAKYSQVDKGEWTQQEMSKQEFAAGFTFNSILKYDNTVLSALTAINGKNKNEVILKGNVVIGSIISDFLTSQELVKNQIASKYVELTINKSTNCISKIILKESGTTTIEGTKYNFSTNYQMNFSDINGKFDVVLPSDLNS
;
A
#
# COMPACT_ATOMS: atom_id res chain seq x y z
N MET A 1 -60.40 29.83 31.32
CA MET A 1 -59.00 30.15 30.98
C MET A 1 -58.82 29.98 29.47
N LYS A 2 -58.41 31.09 28.83
CA LYS A 2 -57.96 31.37 27.43
C LYS A 2 -58.01 30.17 26.44
N LYS A 3 -58.96 30.11 25.48
CA LYS A 3 -59.03 30.79 24.15
C LYS A 3 -57.88 30.38 23.20
N ILE A 4 -58.02 30.12 21.88
CA ILE A 4 -59.08 30.00 20.86
C ILE A 4 -58.32 29.52 19.59
N ILE A 5 -58.97 28.71 18.74
CA ILE A 5 -58.56 28.38 17.36
C ILE A 5 -58.75 29.61 16.47
N ALA A 6 -57.77 29.99 15.63
CA ALA A 6 -58.05 30.83 14.46
C ALA A 6 -57.00 30.68 13.35
N VAL A 7 -57.51 30.50 12.14
CA VAL A 7 -56.87 30.24 10.86
C VAL A 7 -57.05 31.46 9.95
N LEU A 8 -56.01 31.76 9.17
CA LEU A 8 -55.93 32.55 7.93
C LEU A 8 -56.32 34.06 7.90
N LEU A 9 -55.39 34.84 7.33
CA LEU A 9 -55.47 35.63 6.08
C LEU A 9 -55.03 37.11 6.26
N CYS A 10 -53.85 37.46 5.73
CA CYS A 10 -53.66 38.70 4.99
C CYS A 10 -52.34 38.63 4.21
N ALA A 11 -52.43 38.95 2.93
CA ALA A 11 -51.42 38.75 1.92
C ALA A 11 -50.70 40.09 1.60
N ILE A 12 -49.45 39.94 1.14
CA ILE A 12 -48.69 40.83 0.25
C ILE A 12 -48.03 42.06 0.90
N LEU A 13 -46.69 42.09 0.93
CA LEU A 13 -45.85 43.03 0.17
C LEU A 13 -44.34 42.77 0.41
N THR A 14 -43.68 42.34 -0.66
CA THR A 14 -42.28 42.58 -1.07
C THR A 14 -41.19 42.73 0.00
N PHE A 15 -40.28 41.75 0.11
CA PHE A 15 -38.85 42.04 0.17
C PHE A 15 -38.07 40.96 -0.59
N ASN A 16 -37.56 41.38 -1.74
CA ASN A 16 -36.60 40.66 -2.55
C ASN A 16 -35.24 40.76 -1.85
N SER A 17 -35.03 39.97 -0.79
CA SER A 17 -33.70 39.80 -0.21
C SER A 17 -32.97 38.78 -1.07
N GLY A 18 -32.25 39.28 -2.07
CA GLY A 18 -31.28 38.50 -2.80
C GLY A 18 -30.45 37.70 -1.80
N ILE A 19 -30.52 36.37 -1.92
CA ILE A 19 -29.57 35.50 -1.24
C ILE A 19 -28.23 35.85 -1.88
N ILE A 20 -27.45 36.65 -1.17
CA ILE A 20 -26.03 36.81 -1.45
C ILE A 20 -25.44 35.42 -1.21
N MET A 21 -25.27 34.65 -2.27
CA MET A 21 -24.39 33.49 -2.28
C MET A 21 -22.99 34.03 -1.99
N ALA A 22 -22.64 34.09 -0.70
CA ALA A 22 -21.27 34.29 -0.28
C ALA A 22 -20.46 33.18 -0.96
N ALA A 23 -19.61 33.56 -1.92
CA ALA A 23 -18.67 32.65 -2.53
C ALA A 23 -17.84 32.06 -1.39
N GLN A 24 -18.05 30.78 -1.07
CA GLN A 24 -17.20 30.08 -0.12
C GLN A 24 -15.78 30.15 -0.66
N THR A 25 -14.94 30.97 -0.04
CA THR A 25 -13.52 30.99 -0.33
C THR A 25 -12.93 29.73 0.26
N SER A 26 -12.69 28.75 -0.62
CA SER A 26 -11.96 27.54 -0.30
C SER A 26 -10.61 27.91 0.32
N SER A 27 -10.42 27.62 1.61
CA SER A 27 -9.16 27.87 2.30
C SER A 27 -8.06 26.93 1.79
N VAL A 28 -6.82 27.43 1.75
CA VAL A 28 -5.63 26.66 1.40
C VAL A 28 -5.00 26.17 2.68
N THR A 29 -4.73 24.86 2.77
CA THR A 29 -4.12 24.24 3.95
C THR A 29 -2.76 23.66 3.59
N GLU A 30 -1.73 23.97 4.38
CA GLU A 30 -0.42 23.32 4.22
C GLU A 30 -0.46 21.87 4.67
N ASP A 31 0.11 20.98 3.87
CA ASP A 31 0.28 19.56 4.18
C ASP A 31 1.78 19.25 4.28
N LYS A 32 2.31 19.42 5.49
CA LYS A 32 3.74 19.24 5.78
C LYS A 32 4.19 17.77 5.78
N THR A 33 3.24 16.83 5.83
CA THR A 33 3.54 15.40 5.88
C THR A 33 3.36 14.72 4.52
N ALA A 34 2.85 15.44 3.52
CA ALA A 34 2.67 14.93 2.17
C ALA A 34 3.99 14.42 1.58
N LYS A 35 3.99 13.16 1.16
CA LYS A 35 5.07 12.54 0.39
C LYS A 35 4.61 12.35 -1.04
N VAL A 36 5.50 12.51 -2.01
CA VAL A 36 5.19 12.30 -3.43
C VAL A 36 6.22 11.34 -4.01
N VAL A 37 5.77 10.31 -4.71
CA VAL A 37 6.62 9.32 -5.37
C VAL A 37 6.19 9.23 -6.82
N ILE A 38 7.11 9.50 -7.76
CA ILE A 38 6.84 9.45 -9.20
C ILE A 38 7.59 8.27 -9.79
N ASP A 39 6.85 7.31 -10.35
CA ASP A 39 7.41 6.11 -10.99
C ASP A 39 8.42 5.34 -10.10
N GLY A 40 8.16 5.32 -8.78
CA GLY A 40 9.01 4.68 -7.77
C GLY A 40 10.12 5.56 -7.21
N ILE A 41 10.29 6.79 -7.71
CA ILE A 41 11.32 7.73 -7.26
C ILE A 41 10.68 8.78 -6.33
N PRO A 42 11.11 8.91 -5.06
CA PRO A 42 10.66 9.98 -4.19
C PRO A 42 10.96 11.37 -4.78
N LEU A 43 9.95 12.22 -4.84
CA LEU A 43 10.10 13.61 -5.24
C LEU A 43 10.44 14.45 -4.00
N LYS A 44 11.60 15.10 -4.02
CA LYS A 44 11.94 16.12 -3.02
C LYS A 44 11.07 17.36 -3.25
N LEU A 45 10.30 17.72 -2.22
CA LEU A 45 9.48 18.93 -2.22
C LEU A 45 10.30 20.10 -1.66
N GLU A 46 10.65 21.06 -2.52
CA GLU A 46 11.32 22.31 -2.09
C GLU A 46 10.32 23.32 -1.49
N ASN A 47 9.03 23.13 -1.79
CA ASN A 47 7.92 23.94 -1.26
C ASN A 47 6.94 23.00 -0.54
N VAL A 48 6.34 23.47 0.56
CA VAL A 48 5.33 22.69 1.27
C VAL A 48 4.16 22.36 0.34
N ALA A 49 3.71 21.11 0.33
CA ALA A 49 2.49 20.76 -0.40
C ALA A 49 1.29 21.49 0.20
N VAL A 50 0.30 21.82 -0.61
CA VAL A 50 -0.94 22.42 -0.10
C VAL A 50 -2.16 21.66 -0.61
N ILE A 51 -3.19 21.59 0.22
CA ILE A 51 -4.50 21.08 -0.14
C ILE A 51 -5.42 22.27 -0.39
N LYS A 52 -6.09 22.26 -1.54
CA LYS A 52 -7.16 23.20 -1.87
C LYS A 52 -8.30 22.43 -2.53
N ASP A 53 -9.52 22.62 -2.05
CA ASP A 53 -10.71 21.90 -2.55
C ASP A 53 -10.51 20.38 -2.59
N LYS A 54 -9.93 19.82 -1.51
CA LYS A 54 -9.59 18.39 -1.37
C LYS A 54 -8.58 17.87 -2.41
N LYS A 55 -7.92 18.74 -3.18
CA LYS A 55 -6.89 18.36 -4.16
C LYS A 55 -5.50 18.72 -3.69
N LEU A 56 -4.55 17.82 -3.96
CA LEU A 56 -3.13 18.10 -3.81
C LEU A 56 -2.69 19.11 -4.85
N MET A 57 -2.07 20.18 -4.36
CA MET A 57 -1.48 21.23 -5.16
C MET A 57 0.03 21.24 -4.86
N LEU A 58 0.84 21.17 -5.91
CA LEU A 58 2.30 21.18 -5.82
C LEU A 58 2.87 22.37 -6.59
N SER A 59 4.06 22.81 -6.19
CA SER A 59 4.78 23.82 -6.95
C SER A 59 5.58 23.18 -8.08
N THR A 60 6.51 23.94 -8.66
CA THR A 60 7.15 23.62 -9.95
C THR A 60 8.06 22.39 -9.93
N GLU A 61 8.41 21.87 -8.76
CA GLU A 61 9.21 20.65 -8.58
C GLU A 61 8.57 19.42 -9.24
N ILE A 62 7.23 19.32 -9.28
CA ILE A 62 6.52 18.21 -9.92
C ILE A 62 6.90 18.07 -11.40
N PHE A 63 7.16 19.17 -12.11
CA PHE A 63 7.45 19.13 -13.55
C PHE A 63 8.75 18.37 -13.86
N THR A 64 9.79 18.62 -13.06
CA THR A 64 11.07 17.90 -13.18
C THR A 64 10.88 16.43 -12.83
N GLY A 65 10.14 16.12 -11.76
CA GLY A 65 9.83 14.75 -11.39
C GLY A 65 9.04 13.98 -12.45
N LEU A 66 8.20 14.69 -13.23
CA LEU A 66 7.51 14.14 -14.41
C LEU A 66 8.43 14.02 -15.64
N GLY A 67 9.71 14.35 -15.52
CA GLY A 67 10.71 14.30 -16.59
C GLY A 67 10.58 15.41 -17.63
N VAL A 68 9.96 16.55 -17.30
CA VAL A 68 9.98 17.74 -18.14
C VAL A 68 11.30 18.47 -17.92
N ALA A 69 12.15 18.55 -18.95
CA ALA A 69 13.45 19.23 -18.84
C ALA A 69 13.28 20.70 -18.46
N LYS A 70 14.18 21.27 -17.65
CA LYS A 70 14.08 22.67 -17.19
C LYS A 70 14.02 23.68 -18.33
N SER A 71 14.76 23.46 -19.42
CA SER A 71 14.70 24.27 -20.65
C SER A 71 13.33 24.24 -21.34
N SER A 72 12.50 23.25 -21.04
CA SER A 72 11.15 23.08 -21.59
C SER A 72 10.05 23.48 -20.60
N GLN A 73 10.40 24.17 -19.51
CA GLN A 73 9.48 24.76 -18.53
C GLN A 73 9.49 26.29 -18.68
N VAL A 74 8.64 26.83 -19.55
CA VAL A 74 8.63 28.27 -19.86
C VAL A 74 7.57 28.99 -19.04
N TRP A 75 7.99 29.97 -18.24
CA TRP A 75 7.11 30.85 -17.46
C TRP A 75 7.08 32.25 -18.06
N ASP A 76 5.91 32.67 -18.55
CA ASP A 76 5.63 34.03 -18.99
C ASP A 76 5.04 34.82 -17.82
N LYS A 77 5.87 35.65 -17.19
CA LYS A 77 5.49 36.47 -16.03
C LYS A 77 4.36 37.46 -16.35
N SER A 78 4.40 38.08 -17.54
CA SER A 78 3.42 39.10 -17.95
C SER A 78 2.01 38.53 -18.07
N LYS A 79 1.90 37.27 -18.48
CA LYS A 79 0.62 36.57 -18.68
C LYS A 79 0.31 35.57 -17.56
N THR A 80 1.18 35.45 -16.55
CA THR A 80 1.09 34.41 -15.51
C THR A 80 0.89 32.99 -16.07
N LYS A 81 1.58 32.71 -17.18
CA LYS A 81 1.33 31.55 -18.03
C LYS A 81 2.52 30.59 -18.01
N LEU A 82 2.24 29.33 -17.73
CA LEU A 82 3.18 28.22 -17.79
C LEU A 82 3.01 27.45 -19.09
N THR A 83 4.11 27.12 -19.75
CA THR A 83 4.15 26.16 -20.87
C THR A 83 5.17 25.06 -20.55
N LEU A 84 4.72 23.80 -20.57
CA LEU A 84 5.53 22.61 -20.35
C LEU A 84 5.55 21.78 -21.63
N THR A 85 6.73 21.35 -22.07
CA THR A 85 6.89 20.49 -23.25
C THR A 85 7.72 19.25 -22.91
N LYS A 86 7.22 18.05 -23.26
CA LYS A 86 7.95 16.79 -23.13
C LYS A 86 7.59 15.86 -24.30
N GLY A 87 8.55 15.59 -25.18
CA GLY A 87 8.29 14.85 -26.41
C GLY A 87 7.20 15.55 -27.24
N LYS A 88 6.13 14.82 -27.59
CA LYS A 88 4.97 15.37 -28.32
C LYS A 88 3.94 16.06 -27.43
N THR A 89 4.10 16.02 -26.10
CA THR A 89 3.14 16.59 -25.17
C THR A 89 3.47 18.05 -24.86
N LYS A 90 2.52 18.94 -25.09
CA LYS A 90 2.58 20.37 -24.74
C LYS A 90 1.39 20.74 -23.85
N LEU A 91 1.67 21.15 -22.62
CA LEU A 91 0.68 21.62 -21.66
C LEU A 91 0.85 23.12 -21.41
N ILE A 92 -0.24 23.89 -21.53
CA ILE A 92 -0.29 25.31 -21.23
C ILE A 92 -1.31 25.56 -20.12
N MET A 93 -0.89 26.23 -19.06
CA MET A 93 -1.74 26.59 -17.92
C MET A 93 -1.53 28.07 -17.57
N GLN A 94 -2.52 28.69 -16.95
CA GLN A 94 -2.45 30.08 -16.49
C GLN A 94 -2.99 30.17 -15.06
N LEU A 95 -2.42 31.06 -14.26
CA LEU A 95 -2.95 31.33 -12.92
C LEU A 95 -4.39 31.82 -12.98
N ASN A 96 -5.19 31.44 -11.98
CA ASN A 96 -6.59 31.80 -11.82
C ASN A 96 -7.51 31.42 -13.01
N SER A 97 -7.03 30.60 -13.95
CA SER A 97 -7.81 30.07 -15.07
C SER A 97 -8.26 28.64 -14.78
N SER A 98 -9.53 28.35 -15.06
CA SER A 98 -10.06 26.97 -15.10
C SER A 98 -9.88 26.31 -16.47
N THR A 99 -9.22 26.98 -17.42
CA THR A 99 -8.95 26.46 -18.76
C THR A 99 -7.45 26.29 -18.96
N ALA A 100 -7.05 25.10 -19.38
CA ALA A 100 -5.71 24.77 -19.84
C ALA A 100 -5.76 24.27 -21.29
N THR A 101 -4.62 24.24 -21.97
CA THR A 101 -4.50 23.67 -23.32
C THR A 101 -3.52 22.50 -23.28
N LEU A 102 -3.97 21.32 -23.68
CA LEU A 102 -3.13 20.12 -23.83
C LEU A 102 -3.10 19.73 -25.30
N ASN A 103 -1.92 19.78 -25.92
CA ASN A 103 -1.71 19.49 -27.35
C ASN A 103 -2.66 20.28 -28.28
N GLY A 104 -2.91 21.55 -27.96
CA GLY A 104 -3.83 22.40 -28.72
C GLY A 104 -5.31 22.28 -28.34
N THR A 105 -5.70 21.23 -27.58
CA THR A 105 -7.08 21.04 -27.13
C THR A 105 -7.33 21.70 -25.77
N LYS A 106 -8.41 22.48 -25.65
CA LYS A 106 -8.84 23.04 -24.37
C LYS A 106 -9.28 21.94 -23.39
N LYS A 107 -8.89 22.08 -22.13
CA LYS A 107 -9.22 21.16 -21.03
C LYS A 107 -9.63 21.98 -19.80
N THR A 108 -10.64 21.48 -19.08
CA THR A 108 -11.08 22.08 -17.82
C THR A 108 -10.17 21.65 -16.69
N VAL A 109 -9.76 22.61 -15.87
CA VAL A 109 -8.98 22.42 -14.64
C VAL A 109 -9.92 22.65 -13.47
N SER A 110 -10.17 21.60 -12.68
CA SER A 110 -11.16 21.64 -11.59
C SER A 110 -10.76 22.58 -10.45
N VAL A 111 -9.46 22.72 -10.18
CA VAL A 111 -8.90 23.64 -9.19
C VAL A 111 -7.92 24.53 -9.92
N LYS A 112 -8.18 25.84 -9.93
CA LYS A 112 -7.37 26.79 -10.70
C LYS A 112 -5.96 26.87 -10.10
N PRO A 113 -4.89 26.95 -10.93
CA PRO A 113 -3.56 27.28 -10.44
C PRO A 113 -3.58 28.63 -9.73
N PHE A 114 -2.79 28.80 -8.67
CA PHE A 114 -2.82 30.02 -7.85
C PHE A 114 -1.45 30.34 -7.26
N LEU A 115 -1.31 31.56 -6.73
CA LEU A 115 -0.15 31.94 -5.93
C LEU A 115 -0.42 31.70 -4.44
N TYR A 116 0.54 31.07 -3.78
CA TYR A 116 0.57 30.94 -2.33
C TYR A 116 1.98 31.21 -1.84
N LYS A 117 2.13 32.16 -0.91
CA LYS A 117 3.45 32.61 -0.40
C LYS A 117 4.46 32.87 -1.53
N SER A 118 4.02 33.62 -2.56
CA SER A 118 4.82 33.97 -3.74
C SER A 118 5.31 32.81 -4.61
N LYS A 119 4.74 31.61 -4.44
CA LYS A 119 5.01 30.44 -5.29
C LYS A 119 3.74 30.05 -6.06
N ALA A 120 3.91 29.64 -7.32
CA ALA A 120 2.82 29.12 -8.13
C ALA A 120 2.55 27.66 -7.78
N TYR A 121 1.29 27.32 -7.56
CA TYR A 121 0.81 25.98 -7.27
C TYR A 121 -0.16 25.51 -8.35
N PHE A 122 0.00 24.24 -8.73
CA PHE A 122 -0.75 23.60 -9.80
C PHE A 122 -1.40 22.30 -9.28
N PRO A 123 -2.58 21.90 -9.76
CA PRO A 123 -3.19 20.64 -9.38
C PRO A 123 -2.33 19.46 -9.83
N ALA A 124 -1.86 18.67 -8.87
CA ALA A 124 -0.93 17.58 -9.14
C ALA A 124 -1.55 16.53 -10.06
N ASP A 125 -2.83 16.23 -9.89
CA ASP A 125 -3.60 15.28 -10.70
C ASP A 125 -3.70 15.70 -12.19
N PHE A 126 -4.02 16.98 -12.43
CA PHE A 126 -4.17 17.52 -13.77
C PHE A 126 -2.82 17.55 -14.51
N VAL A 127 -1.76 18.00 -13.84
CA VAL A 127 -0.41 18.02 -14.42
C VAL A 127 0.08 16.60 -14.67
N ALA A 128 -0.02 15.69 -13.69
CA ALA A 128 0.43 14.31 -13.83
C ALA A 128 -0.30 13.56 -14.95
N SER A 129 -1.63 13.68 -15.03
CA SER A 129 -2.45 13.04 -16.05
C SER A 129 -2.16 13.56 -17.47
N SER A 130 -1.84 14.84 -17.61
CA SER A 130 -1.39 15.44 -18.87
C SER A 130 -0.11 14.80 -19.40
N PHE A 131 0.74 14.30 -18.50
CA PHE A 131 1.94 13.54 -18.83
C PHE A 131 1.76 12.02 -18.63
N GLY A 132 0.53 11.51 -18.75
CA GLY A 132 0.27 10.07 -18.83
C GLY A 132 0.43 9.30 -17.51
N ARG A 133 0.26 9.96 -16.36
CA ARG A 133 0.29 9.29 -15.05
C ARG A 133 -1.07 9.23 -14.36
N TYR A 134 -1.29 8.18 -13.58
CA TYR A 134 -2.31 8.13 -12.53
C TYR A 134 -1.75 8.76 -11.26
N ILE A 135 -2.65 9.25 -10.40
CA ILE A 135 -2.33 9.66 -9.03
C ILE A 135 -3.19 8.82 -8.09
N ASN A 136 -2.56 8.11 -7.17
CA ASN A 136 -3.22 7.38 -6.10
C ASN A 136 -2.64 7.82 -4.76
N LYS A 137 -3.50 8.03 -3.76
CA LYS A 137 -3.10 8.47 -2.43
C LYS A 137 -3.18 7.30 -1.46
N ASP A 138 -2.11 7.09 -0.73
CA ASP A 138 -2.11 6.36 0.53
C ASP A 138 -2.42 7.34 1.67
N SER A 139 -3.57 7.15 2.31
CA SER A 139 -4.01 8.00 3.43
C SER A 139 -3.26 7.73 4.73
N GLN A 140 -2.78 6.51 4.98
CA GLN A 140 -2.09 6.16 6.22
C GLN A 140 -0.73 6.84 6.33
N THR A 141 0.02 6.90 5.22
CA THR A 141 1.33 7.55 5.18
C THR A 141 1.34 8.92 4.52
N ASN A 142 0.17 9.37 4.09
CA ASN A 142 -0.01 10.60 3.33
C ASN A 142 0.91 10.68 2.09
N THR A 143 1.02 9.55 1.37
CA THR A 143 1.88 9.42 0.18
C THR A 143 1.06 9.44 -1.10
N TYR A 144 1.45 10.27 -2.06
CA TYR A 144 0.85 10.33 -3.39
C TYR A 144 1.77 9.64 -4.41
N PHE A 145 1.29 8.52 -4.96
CA PHE A 145 1.98 7.77 -6.00
C PHE A 145 1.52 8.23 -7.38
N LEU A 146 2.44 8.78 -8.16
CA LEU A 146 2.23 9.16 -9.54
C LEU A 146 2.86 8.09 -10.43
N LYS A 147 2.02 7.27 -11.08
CA LYS A 147 2.49 6.13 -11.87
C LYS A 147 2.11 6.25 -13.33
N ASP A 148 3.08 6.06 -14.22
CA ASP A 148 2.84 5.93 -15.66
C ASP A 148 1.73 4.90 -15.95
N LYS A 149 0.76 5.29 -16.77
CA LYS A 149 -0.44 4.48 -17.05
C LYS A 149 -0.11 3.13 -17.71
N SER A 150 0.89 3.08 -18.58
CA SER A 150 1.32 1.83 -19.22
C SER A 150 1.96 0.89 -18.20
N SER A 151 2.86 1.44 -17.37
CA SER A 151 3.52 0.70 -16.28
C SER A 151 2.52 0.20 -15.24
N PHE A 152 1.54 1.02 -14.87
CA PHE A 152 0.43 0.62 -13.99
C PHE A 152 -0.35 -0.57 -14.59
N SER A 153 -0.74 -0.47 -15.86
CA SER A 153 -1.48 -1.53 -16.55
C SER A 153 -0.68 -2.82 -16.64
N LYS A 154 0.63 -2.72 -16.91
CA LYS A 154 1.55 -3.86 -16.92
C LYS A 154 1.64 -4.53 -15.55
N ASN A 155 1.80 -3.75 -14.47
CA ASN A 155 1.79 -4.28 -13.10
C ASN A 155 0.49 -5.02 -12.80
N LYS A 156 -0.65 -4.47 -13.22
CA LYS A 156 -1.97 -5.10 -13.03
C LYS A 156 -2.04 -6.47 -13.71
N VAL A 157 -1.65 -6.55 -14.99
CA VAL A 157 -1.64 -7.82 -15.73
C VAL A 157 -0.73 -8.85 -15.06
N LEU A 158 0.46 -8.45 -14.60
CA LEU A 158 1.38 -9.34 -13.91
C LEU A 158 0.78 -9.89 -12.61
N LEU A 159 0.18 -9.04 -11.78
CA LEU A 159 -0.42 -9.46 -10.51
C LEU A 159 -1.71 -10.28 -10.72
N ASP A 160 -2.55 -9.94 -11.69
CA ASP A 160 -3.74 -10.73 -12.05
C ASP A 160 -3.35 -12.16 -12.47
N ASN A 161 -2.36 -12.27 -13.36
CA ASN A 161 -1.87 -13.58 -13.81
C ASN A 161 -1.22 -14.37 -12.67
N ALA A 162 -0.48 -13.69 -11.79
CA ALA A 162 0.12 -14.31 -10.63
C ALA A 162 -0.92 -14.84 -9.65
N LEU A 163 -1.91 -14.03 -9.30
CA LEU A 163 -3.01 -14.43 -8.42
C LEU A 163 -3.79 -15.61 -9.01
N LYS A 164 -4.13 -15.55 -10.30
CA LYS A 164 -4.80 -16.65 -11.01
C LYS A 164 -3.98 -17.94 -10.94
N SER A 165 -2.67 -17.86 -11.17
CA SER A 165 -1.80 -19.04 -11.20
C SER A 165 -1.59 -19.62 -9.81
N MET A 166 -1.37 -18.77 -8.79
CA MET A 166 -1.28 -19.21 -7.39
C MET A 166 -2.57 -19.89 -6.92
N ASN A 167 -3.75 -19.37 -7.30
CA ASN A 167 -5.03 -19.99 -6.97
C ASN A 167 -5.29 -21.34 -7.67
N SER A 168 -4.50 -21.70 -8.68
CA SER A 168 -4.56 -23.00 -9.35
C SER A 168 -3.59 -24.04 -8.79
N VAL A 169 -2.74 -23.66 -7.82
CA VAL A 169 -1.77 -24.57 -7.21
C VAL A 169 -2.48 -25.64 -6.41
N SER A 170 -2.01 -26.87 -6.54
CA SER A 170 -2.56 -28.06 -5.88
C SER A 170 -1.67 -28.57 -4.75
N LYS A 171 -0.35 -28.47 -4.91
CA LYS A 171 0.67 -28.86 -3.93
C LYS A 171 1.83 -27.88 -3.99
N LEU A 172 2.45 -27.57 -2.87
CA LEU A 172 3.66 -26.74 -2.82
C LEU A 172 4.42 -26.89 -1.50
N LYS A 173 5.68 -26.47 -1.52
CA LYS A 173 6.47 -26.22 -0.31
C LYS A 173 6.74 -24.73 -0.16
N VAL A 174 6.66 -24.26 1.07
CA VAL A 174 6.91 -22.88 1.45
C VAL A 174 8.04 -22.85 2.47
N LYS A 175 9.04 -22.01 2.25
CA LYS A 175 10.07 -21.69 3.24
C LYS A 175 9.97 -20.22 3.60
N GLU A 176 9.72 -19.94 4.86
CA GLU A 176 9.59 -18.60 5.39
C GLU A 176 10.71 -18.29 6.37
N ASN A 177 11.08 -17.03 6.47
CA ASN A 177 11.90 -16.52 7.55
C ASN A 177 11.34 -15.17 7.97
N ALA A 178 10.97 -15.05 9.24
CA ALA A 178 10.55 -13.80 9.85
C ALA A 178 11.64 -13.32 10.83
N ASP A 179 12.27 -12.19 10.53
CA ASP A 179 13.14 -11.48 11.45
C ASP A 179 12.41 -10.25 11.98
N LEU A 180 12.32 -10.09 13.30
CA LEU A 180 11.78 -8.92 13.96
C LEU A 180 12.78 -8.39 14.98
N SER A 181 12.95 -7.08 15.02
CA SER A 181 13.75 -6.39 16.03
C SER A 181 12.93 -5.28 16.66
N LEU A 182 13.01 -5.15 17.98
CA LEU A 182 12.44 -4.06 18.76
C LEU A 182 13.53 -3.49 19.68
N LYS A 183 13.76 -2.18 19.63
CA LYS A 183 14.82 -1.52 20.42
C LYS A 183 14.37 -0.20 21.01
N GLY A 184 14.66 0.02 22.28
CA GLY A 184 14.41 1.29 22.98
C GLY A 184 14.43 1.14 24.49
N SER A 185 14.78 2.21 25.22
CA SER A 185 14.68 2.29 26.69
C SER A 185 15.25 1.10 27.47
N GLY A 186 16.43 0.60 27.07
CA GLY A 186 17.08 -0.54 27.73
C GLY A 186 16.55 -1.92 27.33
N LEU A 187 15.60 -1.99 26.39
CA LEU A 187 15.08 -3.22 25.81
C LEU A 187 15.63 -3.41 24.38
N ASP A 188 16.19 -4.59 24.12
CA ASP A 188 16.58 -5.10 22.80
C ASP A 188 16.00 -6.51 22.63
N ILE A 189 14.94 -6.61 21.82
CA ILE A 189 14.32 -7.87 21.43
C ILE A 189 14.69 -8.17 19.99
N LYS A 190 15.12 -9.41 19.75
CA LYS A 190 15.25 -9.97 18.40
C LYS A 190 14.52 -11.29 18.34
N LEU A 191 13.66 -11.43 17.35
CA LEU A 191 12.93 -12.65 17.05
C LEU A 191 13.32 -13.11 15.65
N THR A 192 13.68 -14.39 15.52
CA THR A 192 13.85 -15.06 14.23
C THR A 192 12.99 -16.32 14.21
N SER A 193 12.25 -16.53 13.13
CA SER A 193 11.37 -17.69 12.96
C SER A 193 11.49 -18.26 11.54
N PRO A 194 12.45 -19.18 11.29
CA PRO A 194 12.43 -20.02 10.11
C PRO A 194 11.24 -20.99 10.14
N ILE A 195 10.47 -21.01 9.06
CA ILE A 195 9.31 -21.89 8.89
C ILE A 195 9.49 -22.70 7.61
N SER A 196 9.20 -24.00 7.67
CA SER A 196 9.14 -24.86 6.49
C SER A 196 7.80 -25.59 6.48
N THR A 197 7.03 -25.39 5.41
CA THR A 197 5.69 -25.95 5.25
C THR A 197 5.61 -26.79 3.99
N SER A 198 5.04 -27.99 4.10
CA SER A 198 4.58 -28.78 2.97
C SER A 198 3.06 -28.80 2.96
N MET A 199 2.44 -28.47 1.83
CA MET A 199 0.99 -28.31 1.73
C MET A 199 0.42 -29.02 0.50
N ASP A 200 -0.65 -29.77 0.73
CA ASP A 200 -1.57 -30.30 -0.28
C ASP A 200 -2.90 -29.55 -0.13
N ILE A 201 -3.17 -28.68 -1.10
CA ILE A 201 -4.35 -27.81 -1.12
C ILE A 201 -5.60 -28.63 -1.46
N LYS A 202 -5.47 -29.66 -2.30
CA LYS A 202 -6.61 -30.49 -2.71
C LYS A 202 -7.11 -31.34 -1.56
N SER A 203 -6.20 -32.02 -0.86
CA SER A 203 -6.56 -32.83 0.30
C SER A 203 -6.68 -32.00 1.59
N LYS A 204 -6.38 -30.70 1.54
CA LYS A 204 -6.34 -29.79 2.71
C LYS A 204 -5.49 -30.34 3.86
N LYS A 205 -4.27 -30.75 3.53
CA LYS A 205 -3.26 -31.22 4.49
C LYS A 205 -2.05 -30.31 4.47
N ALA A 206 -1.61 -29.87 5.64
CA ALA A 206 -0.36 -29.14 5.77
C ALA A 206 0.42 -29.62 6.98
N LEU A 207 1.75 -29.67 6.85
CA LEU A 207 2.67 -29.86 7.95
C LEU A 207 3.72 -28.75 7.90
N SER A 208 3.87 -28.05 9.02
CA SER A 208 4.83 -26.96 9.19
C SER A 208 5.78 -27.26 10.34
N THR A 209 7.05 -26.96 10.14
CA THR A 209 8.06 -26.89 11.20
C THR A 209 8.47 -25.45 11.39
N ILE A 210 8.41 -24.97 12.62
CA ILE A 210 8.74 -23.59 13.01
C ILE A 210 9.86 -23.67 14.04
N ASN A 211 10.99 -23.04 13.74
CA ASN A 211 12.11 -22.92 14.66
C ASN A 211 12.08 -21.50 15.24
N TYR A 212 11.55 -21.34 16.44
CA TYR A 212 11.42 -20.04 17.07
C TYR A 212 12.67 -19.72 17.87
N LYS A 213 13.25 -18.54 17.67
CA LYS A 213 14.36 -18.04 18.49
C LYS A 213 14.11 -16.58 18.88
N MET A 214 14.03 -16.33 20.18
CA MET A 214 13.88 -15.00 20.75
C MET A 214 15.10 -14.67 21.61
N ASN A 215 15.67 -13.49 21.40
CA ASN A 215 16.69 -12.90 22.26
C ASN A 215 16.09 -11.67 22.92
N VAL A 216 16.14 -11.59 24.26
CA VAL A 216 15.75 -10.42 25.05
C VAL A 216 16.96 -10.01 25.86
N ASN A 217 17.54 -8.84 25.57
CA ASN A 217 18.68 -8.30 26.29
C ASN A 217 19.87 -9.25 26.46
N GLY A 218 20.09 -10.16 25.50
CA GLY A 218 21.17 -11.15 25.52
C GLY A 218 20.73 -12.55 25.95
N GLU A 219 19.61 -12.69 26.66
CA GLU A 219 19.04 -13.99 27.04
C GLU A 219 18.30 -14.60 25.86
N VAL A 220 18.57 -15.88 25.55
CA VAL A 220 18.04 -16.57 24.38
C VAL A 220 17.08 -17.68 24.80
N ALA A 221 15.89 -17.68 24.20
CA ALA A 221 14.93 -18.77 24.26
C ALA A 221 14.71 -19.33 22.85
N GLU A 222 14.72 -20.66 22.72
CA GLU A 222 14.53 -21.37 21.46
C GLU A 222 13.51 -22.50 21.66
N ASN A 223 12.58 -22.65 20.73
CA ASN A 223 11.60 -23.74 20.75
C ASN A 223 11.38 -24.25 19.32
N ASN A 224 11.14 -25.54 19.17
CA ASN A 224 10.73 -26.16 17.91
C ASN A 224 9.25 -26.48 17.97
N ILE A 225 8.49 -25.99 17.00
CA ILE A 225 7.04 -26.19 16.94
C ILE A 225 6.70 -26.94 15.66
N LEU A 226 5.92 -28.00 15.79
CA LEU A 226 5.25 -28.64 14.67
C LEU A 226 3.79 -28.18 14.63
N ILE A 227 3.30 -27.85 13.44
CA ILE A 227 1.90 -27.54 13.20
C ILE A 227 1.38 -28.43 12.07
N ALA A 228 0.37 -29.24 12.35
CA ALA A 228 -0.37 -29.99 11.35
C ALA A 228 -1.78 -29.40 11.18
N MET A 229 -2.27 -29.36 9.94
CA MET A 229 -3.65 -28.97 9.64
C MET A 229 -4.29 -30.03 8.76
N THR A 230 -5.43 -30.55 9.20
CA THR A 230 -6.29 -31.51 8.48
C THR A 230 -7.69 -31.51 9.11
N ASP A 231 -8.71 -31.94 8.38
CA ASP A 231 -10.04 -32.25 8.92
C ASP A 231 -10.73 -31.13 9.74
N ASN A 232 -10.49 -29.87 9.36
CA ASN A 232 -10.97 -28.67 10.08
C ASN A 232 -10.39 -28.50 11.50
N ALA A 233 -9.23 -29.10 11.76
CA ALA A 233 -8.49 -28.92 13.00
C ALA A 233 -7.05 -28.47 12.71
N LYS A 234 -6.48 -27.79 13.70
CA LYS A 234 -5.06 -27.47 13.79
C LYS A 234 -4.49 -28.22 14.99
N TYR A 235 -3.38 -28.90 14.78
CA TYR A 235 -2.65 -29.61 15.82
C TYR A 235 -1.29 -28.94 16.01
N SER A 236 -0.86 -28.76 17.25
CA SER A 236 0.45 -28.20 17.57
C SER A 236 1.20 -29.01 18.61
N GLN A 237 2.51 -29.14 18.43
CA GLN A 237 3.43 -29.78 19.36
C GLN A 237 4.65 -28.87 19.55
N VAL A 238 5.07 -28.67 20.79
CA VAL A 238 6.24 -27.88 21.16
C VAL A 238 7.31 -28.81 21.73
N ASP A 239 8.52 -28.77 21.19
CA ASP A 239 9.71 -29.51 21.64
C ASP A 239 9.46 -31.00 21.94
N LYS A 240 8.68 -31.66 21.07
CA LYS A 240 8.30 -33.08 21.17
C LYS A 240 7.45 -33.43 22.40
N GLY A 241 6.76 -32.44 22.99
CA GLY A 241 5.74 -32.66 24.01
C GLY A 241 4.47 -33.30 23.45
N GLU A 242 3.37 -33.23 24.20
CA GLU A 242 2.08 -33.75 23.73
C GLU A 242 1.47 -32.88 22.63
N TRP A 243 0.67 -33.50 21.77
CA TRP A 243 -0.11 -32.77 20.77
C TRP A 243 -1.27 -32.04 21.43
N THR A 244 -1.49 -30.82 20.98
CA THR A 244 -2.65 -30.01 21.33
C THR A 244 -3.51 -29.85 20.09
N GLN A 245 -4.83 -30.03 20.23
CA GLN A 245 -5.78 -29.87 19.14
C GLN A 245 -6.62 -28.60 19.35
N GLN A 246 -6.84 -27.87 18.26
CA GLN A 246 -7.76 -26.75 18.19
C GLN A 246 -8.70 -26.95 17.00
N GLU A 247 -10.01 -27.05 17.28
CA GLU A 247 -11.03 -27.03 16.23
C GLU A 247 -11.09 -25.67 15.52
N MET A 248 -11.39 -25.69 14.23
CA MET A 248 -11.52 -24.49 13.41
C MET A 248 -12.87 -24.48 12.72
N SER A 249 -13.42 -23.28 12.48
CA SER A 249 -14.55 -23.18 11.57
C SER A 249 -14.14 -23.60 10.15
N LYS A 250 -15.10 -24.11 9.36
CA LYS A 250 -14.87 -24.47 7.96
C LYS A 250 -14.28 -23.31 7.14
N GLN A 251 -14.67 -22.08 7.47
CA GLN A 251 -14.19 -20.88 6.79
C GLN A 251 -12.74 -20.58 7.13
N GLU A 252 -12.37 -20.57 8.41
CA GLU A 252 -10.98 -20.35 8.86
C GLU A 252 -10.05 -21.43 8.32
N PHE A 253 -10.48 -22.70 8.40
CA PHE A 253 -9.70 -23.81 7.87
C PHE A 253 -9.50 -23.69 6.36
N ALA A 254 -10.55 -23.39 5.60
CA ALA A 254 -10.44 -23.20 4.16
C ALA A 254 -9.53 -22.02 3.79
N ALA A 255 -9.55 -20.92 4.57
CA ALA A 255 -8.70 -19.76 4.31
C ALA A 255 -7.20 -20.10 4.38
N GLY A 256 -6.80 -21.06 5.23
CA GLY A 256 -5.41 -21.54 5.35
C GLY A 256 -4.85 -22.25 4.11
N PHE A 257 -5.71 -22.63 3.15
CA PHE A 257 -5.32 -23.31 1.91
C PHE A 257 -5.57 -22.43 0.66
N THR A 258 -5.62 -21.10 0.82
CA THR A 258 -5.81 -20.16 -0.30
C THR A 258 -4.76 -19.07 -0.29
N PHE A 259 -4.38 -18.56 -1.47
CA PHE A 259 -3.42 -17.45 -1.62
C PHE A 259 -4.09 -16.08 -1.72
N ASN A 260 -5.43 -16.04 -1.74
CA ASN A 260 -6.21 -14.80 -1.80
C ASN A 260 -5.97 -13.90 -0.59
N SER A 261 -5.66 -14.47 0.57
CA SER A 261 -5.24 -13.70 1.74
C SER A 261 -3.91 -13.03 1.47
N ILE A 262 -2.91 -13.77 0.97
CA ILE A 262 -1.50 -13.39 0.77
C ILE A 262 -1.31 -12.26 -0.26
N LEU A 263 -2.15 -12.21 -1.30
CA LEU A 263 -1.95 -11.34 -2.47
C LEU A 263 -3.12 -10.38 -2.73
N LYS A 264 -3.61 -9.71 -1.70
CA LYS A 264 -4.53 -8.57 -1.87
C LYS A 264 -3.76 -7.34 -2.33
N TYR A 265 -4.24 -6.68 -3.37
CA TYR A 265 -3.66 -5.44 -3.87
C TYR A 265 -4.74 -4.50 -4.41
N ASP A 266 -4.46 -3.20 -4.41
CA ASP A 266 -5.33 -2.15 -4.92
C ASP A 266 -4.58 -1.22 -5.90
N ASN A 267 -5.23 -0.14 -6.33
CA ASN A 267 -4.62 0.85 -7.22
C ASN A 267 -3.40 1.55 -6.60
N THR A 268 -3.35 1.66 -5.28
CA THR A 268 -2.23 2.27 -4.57
C THR A 268 -1.00 1.36 -4.63
N VAL A 269 -1.17 0.06 -4.32
CA VAL A 269 -0.11 -0.95 -4.47
C VAL A 269 0.39 -1.02 -5.91
N LEU A 270 -0.51 -1.06 -6.89
CA LEU A 270 -0.14 -1.04 -8.32
C LEU A 270 0.69 0.18 -8.71
N SER A 271 0.40 1.33 -8.11
CA SER A 271 1.11 2.59 -8.38
C SER A 271 2.47 2.67 -7.70
N ALA A 272 2.61 2.01 -6.55
CA ALA A 272 3.83 1.97 -5.77
C ALA A 272 4.87 0.98 -6.31
N LEU A 273 4.44 -0.08 -7.00
CA LEU A 273 5.33 -1.12 -7.53
C LEU A 273 5.95 -0.74 -8.88
N THR A 274 7.15 -1.25 -9.11
CA THR A 274 7.87 -1.15 -10.39
C THR A 274 8.33 -2.54 -10.83
N ALA A 275 7.96 -2.90 -12.07
CA ALA A 275 8.40 -4.14 -12.70
C ALA A 275 9.82 -4.00 -13.25
N ILE A 276 10.71 -4.90 -12.85
CA ILE A 276 12.06 -5.05 -13.40
C ILE A 276 12.30 -6.51 -13.79
N ASN A 277 13.30 -6.77 -14.63
CA ASN A 277 13.75 -8.14 -14.86
C ASN A 277 14.51 -8.67 -13.63
N GLY A 278 14.29 -9.93 -13.30
CA GLY A 278 15.10 -10.62 -12.28
C GLY A 278 16.50 -10.95 -12.79
N LYS A 279 17.33 -11.49 -11.89
CA LYS A 279 18.68 -11.97 -12.26
C LYS A 279 18.57 -13.16 -13.22
N ASN A 280 17.57 -14.02 -13.02
CA ASN A 280 17.21 -15.06 -13.97
C ASN A 280 16.34 -14.46 -15.08
N LYS A 281 16.62 -14.81 -16.35
CA LYS A 281 15.84 -14.34 -17.51
C LYS A 281 14.35 -14.71 -17.40
N ASN A 282 14.04 -15.82 -16.72
CA ASN A 282 12.68 -16.31 -16.48
C ASN A 282 11.97 -15.61 -15.31
N GLU A 283 12.53 -14.54 -14.74
CA GLU A 283 11.93 -13.83 -13.61
C GLU A 283 11.55 -12.40 -13.98
N VAL A 284 10.40 -11.97 -13.46
CA VAL A 284 10.02 -10.57 -13.33
C VAL A 284 9.84 -10.26 -11.85
N ILE A 285 10.40 -9.14 -11.41
CA ILE A 285 10.31 -8.69 -10.03
C ILE A 285 9.45 -7.44 -10.00
N LEU A 286 8.36 -7.47 -9.23
CA LEU A 286 7.58 -6.29 -8.85
C LEU A 286 8.08 -5.81 -7.50
N LYS A 287 8.66 -4.61 -7.46
CA LYS A 287 9.20 -4.06 -6.21
C LYS A 287 8.92 -2.59 -6.02
N GLY A 288 8.84 -2.16 -4.78
CA GLY A 288 8.67 -0.76 -4.45
C GLY A 288 8.41 -0.53 -2.97
N ASN A 289 8.56 0.72 -2.57
CA ASN A 289 8.02 1.16 -1.30
C ASN A 289 6.51 1.22 -1.46
N VAL A 290 5.81 0.24 -0.91
CA VAL A 290 4.36 0.22 -0.85
C VAL A 290 3.97 0.52 0.57
N VAL A 291 2.83 1.16 0.75
CA VAL A 291 2.17 1.21 2.04
C VAL A 291 0.75 0.72 1.79
N ILE A 292 0.27 -0.15 2.70
CA ILE A 292 -1.12 -0.52 3.02
C ILE A 292 -1.14 -1.85 3.79
N GLY A 293 -2.09 -1.97 4.71
CA GLY A 293 -2.40 -3.10 5.59
C GLY A 293 -2.43 -4.45 4.87
N SER A 294 -1.43 -5.26 5.18
CA SER A 294 -1.30 -6.63 4.70
C SER A 294 -1.09 -7.48 5.94
N ILE A 295 -2.00 -8.40 6.25
CA ILE A 295 -1.88 -9.74 6.88
C ILE A 295 -0.87 -9.92 8.03
N ILE A 296 0.34 -9.42 7.90
CA ILE A 296 1.29 -9.22 8.99
C ILE A 296 0.81 -8.12 9.94
N SER A 297 0.11 -7.08 9.46
CA SER A 297 -0.63 -6.22 10.39
C SER A 297 -1.70 -7.03 11.10
N ASP A 298 -2.50 -7.84 10.40
CA ASP A 298 -3.56 -8.64 11.03
C ASP A 298 -3.01 -9.67 12.02
N PHE A 299 -1.84 -10.27 11.76
CA PHE A 299 -1.13 -11.15 12.70
C PHE A 299 -0.57 -10.39 13.92
N LEU A 300 -0.16 -9.13 13.75
CA LEU A 300 0.31 -8.26 14.83
C LEU A 300 -0.81 -7.45 15.51
N THR A 301 -1.98 -7.32 14.89
CA THR A 301 -3.16 -6.58 15.37
C THR A 301 -4.26 -7.50 15.88
N SER A 302 -4.22 -8.81 15.59
CA SER A 302 -5.08 -9.82 16.26
C SER A 302 -4.69 -10.05 17.72
N GLN A 303 -3.61 -9.41 18.17
CA GLN A 303 -3.30 -9.15 19.56
C GLN A 303 -3.18 -7.63 19.63
N GLU A 304 -4.02 -6.91 20.39
CA GLU A 304 -4.05 -5.44 20.48
C GLU A 304 -2.79 -4.82 21.15
N LEU A 305 -1.61 -5.42 20.99
CA LEU A 305 -0.42 -5.13 21.79
C LEU A 305 0.28 -3.83 21.38
N VAL A 306 0.11 -3.36 20.14
CA VAL A 306 1.05 -2.38 19.56
C VAL A 306 0.39 -1.38 18.60
N LYS A 307 0.38 -0.09 18.96
CA LYS A 307 0.03 1.03 18.05
C LYS A 307 1.26 1.49 17.26
N ASN A 308 1.38 1.03 16.01
CA ASN A 308 2.56 1.31 15.17
C ASN A 308 2.47 2.63 14.38
N GLN A 309 3.57 3.37 14.37
CA GLN A 309 3.86 4.44 13.41
C GLN A 309 4.84 3.91 12.36
N ILE A 310 4.35 3.62 11.17
CA ILE A 310 5.15 3.05 10.08
C ILE A 310 6.01 4.15 9.45
N ALA A 311 7.34 3.97 9.48
CA ALA A 311 8.28 4.88 8.83
C ALA A 311 8.56 4.46 7.38
N SER A 312 8.73 3.16 7.13
CA SER A 312 8.96 2.60 5.81
C SER A 312 8.37 1.21 5.66
N LYS A 313 7.92 0.88 4.44
CA LYS A 313 7.50 -0.46 4.05
C LYS A 313 7.93 -0.70 2.61
N TYR A 314 8.56 -1.85 2.36
CA TYR A 314 9.10 -2.26 1.08
C TYR A 314 8.61 -3.66 0.75
N VAL A 315 8.21 -3.85 -0.51
CA VAL A 315 7.73 -5.13 -1.02
C VAL A 315 8.51 -5.52 -2.27
N GLU A 316 8.79 -6.81 -2.37
CA GLU A 316 9.31 -7.45 -3.57
C GLU A 316 8.54 -8.75 -3.83
N LEU A 317 7.97 -8.89 -5.03
CA LEU A 317 7.39 -10.14 -5.50
C LEU A 317 8.17 -10.62 -6.72
N THR A 318 8.71 -11.83 -6.66
CA THR A 318 9.36 -12.47 -7.80
C THR A 318 8.40 -13.45 -8.44
N ILE A 319 8.06 -13.21 -9.71
CA ILE A 319 7.16 -14.03 -10.51
C ILE A 319 7.98 -14.78 -11.55
N ASN A 320 7.76 -16.09 -11.64
CA ASN A 320 8.31 -16.93 -12.70
C ASN A 320 7.49 -16.69 -13.98
N LYS A 321 8.13 -16.24 -15.06
CA LYS A 321 7.46 -15.88 -16.32
C LYS A 321 6.86 -17.10 -17.05
N SER A 322 7.44 -18.28 -16.89
CA SER A 322 6.94 -19.50 -17.54
C SER A 322 5.67 -20.05 -16.90
N THR A 323 5.55 -19.96 -15.57
CA THR A 323 4.39 -20.49 -14.84
C THR A 323 3.41 -19.40 -14.39
N ASN A 324 3.82 -18.13 -14.43
CA ASN A 324 3.19 -16.99 -13.75
C ASN A 324 3.06 -17.15 -12.23
N CYS A 325 3.56 -18.23 -11.61
CA CYS A 325 3.51 -18.38 -10.17
C CYS A 325 4.52 -17.45 -9.48
N ILE A 326 4.15 -17.00 -8.29
CA ILE A 326 5.09 -16.30 -7.40
C ILE A 326 6.03 -17.34 -6.80
N SER A 327 7.32 -17.03 -6.87
CA SER A 327 8.41 -17.87 -6.35
C SER A 327 9.01 -17.29 -5.07
N LYS A 328 8.91 -15.97 -4.87
CA LYS A 328 9.45 -15.30 -3.70
C LYS A 328 8.65 -14.04 -3.36
N ILE A 329 8.46 -13.81 -2.07
CA ILE A 329 7.97 -12.56 -1.51
C ILE A 329 8.98 -12.07 -0.47
N ILE A 330 9.30 -10.77 -0.51
CA ILE A 330 10.05 -10.09 0.55
C ILE A 330 9.20 -8.91 1.02
N LEU A 331 9.01 -8.82 2.32
CA LEU A 331 8.36 -7.71 2.99
C LEU A 331 9.34 -7.15 4.02
N LYS A 332 9.60 -5.86 3.98
CA LYS A 332 10.40 -5.18 4.99
C LYS A 332 9.62 -4.02 5.56
N GLU A 333 9.63 -3.86 6.86
CA GLU A 333 8.98 -2.76 7.54
C GLU A 333 9.90 -2.18 8.61
N SER A 334 9.79 -0.88 8.85
CA SER A 334 10.39 -0.27 10.02
C SER A 334 9.57 0.93 10.46
N GLY A 335 9.66 1.24 11.74
CA GLY A 335 8.89 2.31 12.32
C GLY A 335 9.16 2.47 13.80
N THR A 336 8.24 3.16 14.44
CA THR A 336 8.24 3.29 15.89
C THR A 336 6.92 2.79 16.44
N THR A 337 6.96 2.33 17.68
CA THR A 337 5.76 1.96 18.39
C THR A 337 5.79 2.43 19.83
N THR A 338 4.63 2.49 20.48
CA THR A 338 4.51 2.82 21.88
C THR A 338 3.91 1.63 22.64
N ILE A 339 4.63 1.15 23.65
CA ILE A 339 4.18 0.12 24.58
C ILE A 339 4.22 0.77 25.97
N GLU A 340 3.08 0.81 26.67
CA GLU A 340 2.95 1.42 28.01
C GLU A 340 3.51 2.86 28.10
N GLY A 341 3.28 3.67 27.06
CA GLY A 341 3.78 5.05 27.00
C GLY A 341 5.25 5.21 26.60
N THR A 342 6.01 4.12 26.52
CA THR A 342 7.42 4.13 26.11
C THR A 342 7.55 3.88 24.61
N LYS A 343 8.37 4.68 23.93
CA LYS A 343 8.60 4.60 22.49
C LYS A 343 9.75 3.63 22.17
N TYR A 344 9.50 2.73 21.22
CA TYR A 344 10.46 1.77 20.69
C TYR A 344 10.58 1.92 19.17
N ASN A 345 11.75 1.60 18.62
CA ASN A 345 11.93 1.41 17.19
C ASN A 345 11.73 -0.08 16.87
N PHE A 346 11.04 -0.37 15.78
CA PHE A 346 10.93 -1.74 15.28
C PHE A 346 11.43 -1.83 13.84
N SER A 347 11.92 -3.02 13.49
CA SER A 347 12.12 -3.42 12.10
C SER A 347 11.71 -4.87 11.91
N THR A 348 11.19 -5.18 10.72
CA THR A 348 10.85 -6.53 10.31
C THR A 348 11.40 -6.81 8.92
N ASN A 349 11.83 -8.05 8.72
CA ASN A 349 12.19 -8.60 7.42
C ASN A 349 11.55 -9.97 7.32
N TYR A 350 10.57 -10.09 6.45
CA TYR A 350 9.86 -11.32 6.18
C TYR A 350 10.17 -11.77 4.76
N GLN A 351 10.61 -13.00 4.61
CA GLN A 351 10.86 -13.61 3.31
C GLN A 351 10.08 -14.92 3.20
N MET A 352 9.38 -15.11 2.10
CA MET A 352 8.69 -16.35 1.76
C MET A 352 9.20 -16.83 0.40
N ASN A 353 9.54 -18.11 0.30
CA ASN A 353 9.98 -18.76 -0.93
C ASN A 353 9.07 -19.95 -1.23
N PHE A 354 8.51 -19.98 -2.43
CA PHE A 354 7.65 -21.05 -2.91
C PHE A 354 8.45 -21.98 -3.82
N SER A 355 8.29 -23.28 -3.60
CA SER A 355 9.03 -24.34 -4.31
C SER A 355 8.14 -25.57 -4.47
N ASP A 356 8.59 -26.51 -5.31
CA ASP A 356 7.86 -27.76 -5.60
C ASP A 356 6.38 -27.52 -5.98
N ILE A 357 6.10 -26.41 -6.68
CA ILE A 357 4.75 -26.02 -7.08
C ILE A 357 4.19 -27.07 -8.04
N ASN A 358 3.06 -27.66 -7.67
CA ASN A 358 2.44 -28.82 -8.32
C ASN A 358 3.40 -30.03 -8.45
N GLY A 359 4.37 -30.13 -7.54
CA GLY A 359 5.34 -31.22 -7.50
C GLY A 359 4.73 -32.55 -7.08
N LYS A 360 5.47 -33.63 -7.33
CA LYS A 360 5.12 -35.00 -6.92
C LYS A 360 5.70 -35.29 -5.54
N PHE A 361 4.97 -34.95 -4.49
CA PHE A 361 5.29 -35.29 -3.11
C PHE A 361 4.01 -35.48 -2.31
N ASP A 362 4.09 -36.16 -1.17
CA ASP A 362 2.97 -36.34 -0.26
C ASP A 362 3.20 -35.57 1.04
N VAL A 363 2.12 -35.05 1.61
CA VAL A 363 2.13 -34.42 2.92
C VAL A 363 1.76 -35.50 3.93
N VAL A 364 2.79 -36.06 4.57
CA VAL A 364 2.64 -37.07 5.61
C VAL A 364 2.45 -36.36 6.94
N LEU A 365 1.31 -36.60 7.59
CA LEU A 365 1.02 -36.09 8.93
C LEU A 365 1.53 -37.09 9.98
N PRO A 366 1.90 -36.62 11.19
CA PRO A 366 2.24 -37.50 12.30
C PRO A 366 1.11 -38.49 12.62
N SER A 367 1.45 -39.72 12.99
CA SER A 367 0.48 -40.79 13.28
C SER A 367 -0.22 -40.63 14.64
N ASP A 368 0.38 -39.86 15.53
CA ASP A 368 0.02 -39.60 16.93
C ASP A 368 -0.83 -38.33 17.11
N LEU A 369 -1.36 -37.74 16.03
CA LEU A 369 -2.17 -36.51 16.13
C LEU A 369 -3.45 -36.67 16.97
N ASN A 370 -3.97 -37.90 17.09
CA ASN A 370 -5.22 -38.22 17.79
C ASN A 370 -5.00 -39.10 19.03
N SER A 371 -3.75 -39.29 19.47
CA SER A 371 -3.40 -40.13 20.63
C SER A 371 -3.41 -39.36 21.93
#